data_AF-A0A920LKS8-F1
#
_entry.id   AF-A0A920LKS8-F1
#
_cell.length_a   1.000
_cell.length_b   1.000
_cell.length_c   1.000
_cell.angle_alpha   90.00
_cell.angle_beta   90.00
_cell.angle_gamma   90.00
#
_symmetry.space_group_name_H-M   'P 1'
#
loop_
_entity.id
_entity.type
_entity.pdbx_description
1 polymer ?
#
loop_
_entity_poly.entity_id
_entity_poly.type
_entity_poly.pdbx_seq_one_letter_code
_entity_poly.pdbx_strand_id
1 'polypeptide(L)' 'MNPTYHIYFQEKVLFKNLTLEEFTLIWNKLYTSYWKEDITYAECLDDACVNGSVAEHSY' A
#
# COMPACT_ATOMS: atom_id res chain seq x y z
N MET A 1 17.61 -6.46 2.10
CA MET A 1 16.62 -6.20 1.05
C MET A 1 15.50 -5.41 1.69
N ASN A 2 15.24 -4.21 1.19
CA ASN A 2 14.30 -3.28 1.82
C ASN A 2 13.04 -3.26 0.94
N PRO A 3 11.87 -3.71 1.44
CA PRO A 3 10.65 -3.61 0.68
C PRO A 3 10.28 -2.15 0.46
N THR A 4 9.71 -1.87 -0.71
CA THR A 4 9.14 -0.57 -1.05
C THR A 4 7.63 -0.70 -1.24
N TYR A 5 6.89 0.34 -0.89
CA TYR A 5 5.42 0.31 -0.90
C TYR A 5 4.89 1.38 -1.85
N HIS A 6 3.93 0.99 -2.67
CA HIS A 6 3.24 1.86 -3.61
C HIS A 6 1.78 1.95 -3.20
N ILE A 7 1.24 3.16 -3.11
CA ILE A 7 -0.16 3.42 -2.81
C ILE A 7 -0.84 3.93 -4.07
N TYR A 8 -1.95 3.30 -4.42
CA TYR A 8 -2.78 3.65 -5.57
C TYR A 8 -4.14 4.10 -5.07
N PHE A 9 -4.70 5.12 -5.69
CA PHE A 9 -6.07 5.56 -5.47
C PHE A 9 -6.78 5.66 -6.81
N GLN A 10 -7.88 4.93 -6.97
CA GLN A 10 -8.65 4.88 -8.22
C GLN A 10 -7.75 4.63 -9.45
N GLU A 11 -6.91 3.59 -9.37
CA GLU A 11 -5.95 3.20 -10.42
C GLU A 11 -4.86 4.25 -10.74
N LYS A 12 -4.78 5.34 -9.97
CA LYS A 12 -3.70 6.34 -10.06
C LYS A 12 -2.67 6.13 -8.98
N VAL A 13 -1.38 6.26 -9.32
CA VAL A 13 -0.29 6.31 -8.35
C VAL A 13 -0.42 7.58 -7.52
N LEU A 14 -0.66 7.44 -6.22
CA LEU A 14 -0.55 8.54 -5.26
C LEU A 14 0.88 8.65 -4.76
N PHE A 15 1.42 7.53 -4.29
CA PHE A 15 2.77 7.44 -3.72
C PHE A 15 3.46 6.17 -4.21
N LYS A 16 4.76 6.26 -4.48
CA LYS A 16 5.60 5.13 -4.92
C LYS A 16 6.96 5.18 -4.23
N ASN A 17 7.65 4.05 -4.17
CA ASN A 17 8.93 3.87 -3.49
C ASN A 17 8.92 4.30 -2.01
N LEU A 18 7.80 4.09 -1.31
CA LEU A 18 7.72 4.38 0.12
C LEU A 18 8.48 3.33 0.91
N THR A 19 9.19 3.74 1.95
CA THR A 19 9.65 2.81 2.97
C THR A 19 8.48 2.35 3.86
N LEU A 20 8.66 1.26 4.60
CA LEU A 20 7.64 0.74 5.53
C LEU A 20 7.14 1.81 6.53
N GLU A 21 8.05 2.66 7.01
CA GLU A 21 7.73 3.71 7.98
C GLU A 21 6.87 4.81 7.35
N GLU A 22 7.24 5.28 6.16
CA GLU A 22 6.44 6.26 5.40
C GLU A 22 5.09 5.70 4.98
N PHE A 23 5.07 4.45 4.51
CA PHE A 23 3.83 3.74 4.18
C PHE A 23 2.91 3.68 5.38
N THR A 24 3.39 3.26 6.54
CA THR A 24 2.57 3.13 7.76
C THR A 24 1.99 4.48 8.17
N LEU A 25 2.78 5.55 8.10
CA LEU A 25 2.34 6.89 8.47
C LEU A 25 1.29 7.45 7.51
N ILE A 26 1.52 7.31 6.21
CA ILE A 26 0.58 7.76 5.16
C ILE A 26 -0.67 6.89 5.16
N TRP A 27 -0.54 5.58 5.24
CA TRP A 27 -1.65 4.63 5.28
C TRP A 27 -2.53 4.89 6.50
N ASN A 28 -1.97 5.11 7.68
CA ASN A 28 -2.75 5.44 8.88
C ASN A 28 -3.54 6.75 8.71
N LYS A 29 -2.95 7.78 8.08
CA LYS A 29 -3.65 9.02 7.73
C LYS A 29 -4.73 8.83 6.66
N LEU A 30 -4.47 7.99 5.66
CA LEU A 30 -5.43 7.67 4.60
C LEU A 30 -6.61 6.86 5.14
N TYR A 31 -6.36 5.92 6.05
CA TYR A 31 -7.38 5.04 6.63
C TYR A 31 -8.39 5.77 7.53
N THR A 32 -8.05 6.98 8.00
CA THR A 32 -8.94 7.84 8.82
C THR A 32 -9.78 8.79 7.98
N SER A 33 -9.34 9.11 6.77
CA SER A 33 -10.18 9.77 5.78
C SER A 33 -11.01 8.66 5.10
N TYR A 34 -12.25 8.93 4.70
CA TYR A 34 -13.24 7.98 4.14
C TYR A 34 -12.85 7.24 2.83
N TRP A 35 -11.56 7.07 2.51
CA TRP A 35 -11.05 6.63 1.21
C TRP A 35 -10.90 5.10 1.13
N LYS A 36 -11.17 4.36 2.22
CA LYS A 36 -10.81 2.93 2.38
C LYS A 36 -11.15 2.00 1.21
N GLU A 37 -12.23 2.26 0.49
CA GLU A 37 -12.70 1.37 -0.59
C GLU A 37 -11.99 1.64 -1.93
N ASP A 38 -11.38 2.81 -2.11
CA ASP A 38 -10.76 3.25 -3.38
C ASP A 38 -9.21 3.31 -3.32
N ILE A 39 -8.60 3.02 -2.17
CA ILE A 39 -7.14 2.98 -1.97
C ILE A 39 -6.65 1.54 -1.91
N THR A 40 -5.63 1.23 -2.71
CA THR A 40 -4.93 -0.05 -2.71
C THR A 40 -3.43 0.17 -2.55
N TYR A 41 -2.70 -0.87 -2.16
CA TYR A 41 -1.24 -0.80 -2.07
C TYR A 41 -0.58 -2.05 -2.67
N ALA A 42 0.64 -1.87 -3.17
CA ALA A 42 1.51 -2.95 -3.61
C ALA A 42 2.83 -2.91 -2.83
N GLU A 43 3.30 -4.07 -2.41
CA GLU A 43 4.62 -4.24 -1.81
C GLU A 43 5.57 -4.74 -2.88
N CYS A 44 6.67 -4.03 -3.10
CA CYS A 44 7.70 -4.38 -4.05
C CYS A 44 8.97 -4.77 -3.29
N LEU A 45 9.35 -6.04 -3.42
CA LEU A 45 10.61 -6.60 -2.93
C LEU A 45 11.59 -6.66 -4.11
N ASP A 46 12.57 -5.78 -4.10
CA ASP A 46 13.64 -5.69 -5.11
C ASP A 46 13.12 -5.36 -6.53
N ASP A 47 12.82 -6.36 -7.36
CA ASP A 47 12.26 -6.22 -8.72
C ASP A 47 10.85 -6.84 -8.86
N ALA A 48 10.31 -7.42 -7.77
CA ALA A 48 9.02 -8.10 -7.77
C ALA A 48 7.99 -7.34 -6.93
N CYS A 49 7.01 -6.73 -7.61
CA CYS A 49 5.84 -6.13 -6.96
C CYS A 49 4.74 -7.17 -6.76
N VAL A 50 4.48 -7.54 -5.51
CA VAL A 50 3.34 -8.35 -5.12
C VAL A 50 2.20 -7.41 -4.76
N ASN A 51 1.10 -7.47 -5.53
CA ASN A 51 -0.09 -6.72 -5.21
C ASN A 51 -0.72 -7.37 -3.98
N GLY A 52 -0.59 -6.72 -2.82
CA GLY A 52 -1.10 -7.20 -1.55
C GLY A 52 -2.62 -7.10 -1.53
N SER A 53 -3.31 -7.93 -2.29
CA SER A 53 -4.70 -8.27 -1.98
C SER A 53 -4.65 -8.91 -0.60
N VAL A 54 -5.10 -8.17 0.42
CA VAL A 54 -5.38 -8.67 1.77
C VAL A 54 -6.00 -10.05 1.61
N ALA A 55 -5.23 -11.09 1.91
CA ALA A 55 -5.75 -12.44 1.97
C ALA A 55 -6.82 -12.40 3.05
N GLU A 56 -8.06 -12.61 2.64
CA GLU A 56 -9.20 -12.68 3.53
C GLU A 56 -8.90 -13.66 4.66
N HIS A 57 -9.18 -13.20 5.87
CA HIS A 57 -9.08 -13.97 7.10
C HIS A 57 -9.89 -15.27 6.97
N SER A 58 -9.30 -16.43 7.32
CA SER A 58 -10.01 -17.57 7.90
C SER A 58 -9.01 -18.58 8.47
N TYR A 59 -8.86 -18.60 9.79
CA TYR A 59 -8.43 -19.77 10.57
C TYR A 59 -9.36 -19.91 11.78
#